data_AF-A0A858WYL2-F1
#
_entry.id   AF-A0A858WYL2-F1
#
_cell.length_a   1.000
_cell.length_b   1.000
_cell.length_c   1.000
_cell.angle_alpha   90.00
_cell.angle_beta   90.00
_cell.angle_gamma   90.00
#
_symmetry.space_group_name_H-M   'P 1'
#
loop_
_entity.id
_entity.type
_entity.pdbx_description
1 polymer ?
#
loop_
_entity_poly.entity_id
_entity_poly.type
_entity_poly.pdbx_seq_one_letter_code
_entity_poly.pdbx_strand_id
1 'polypeptide(L)'
;MKLTSARIDRTLSQFDAQPVPDNHPVMEQFNRLFGDHTFFIDRNGLNIIEPGEPRDGKLETGQVIKLASWTDDTRSTLAPHERESTEVVVVLGRAA
;
A
#
# COMPACT_ATOMS: atom_id res chain seq x y z
N MET A 1 5.22 -6.24 -0.37
CA MET A 1 4.88 -7.55 -1.00
C MET A 1 3.94 -7.33 -2.18
N LYS A 2 3.78 -8.31 -3.09
CA LYS A 2 2.73 -8.29 -4.13
C LYS A 2 1.46 -8.95 -3.61
N LEU A 3 0.34 -8.26 -3.73
CA LEU A 3 -0.98 -8.74 -3.36
C LEU A 3 -1.67 -9.42 -4.54
N THR A 4 -2.46 -10.47 -4.26
CA THR A 4 -3.38 -11.05 -5.24
C THR A 4 -4.57 -10.12 -5.46
N SER A 5 -5.26 -10.25 -6.60
CA SER A 5 -6.46 -9.43 -6.89
C SER A 5 -7.49 -9.46 -5.75
N ALA A 6 -7.74 -10.65 -5.18
CA ALA A 6 -8.66 -10.78 -4.04
C ALA A 6 -8.19 -10.01 -2.79
N ARG A 7 -6.88 -9.96 -2.51
CA ARG A 7 -6.32 -9.17 -1.41
C ARG A 7 -6.34 -7.67 -1.70
N ILE A 8 -6.18 -7.27 -2.97
CA ILE A 8 -6.33 -5.88 -3.41
C ILE A 8 -7.76 -5.43 -3.17
N ASP A 9 -8.76 -6.15 -3.71
CA ASP A 9 -10.19 -5.79 -3.54
C ASP A 9 -10.58 -5.68 -2.06
N ARG A 10 -10.08 -6.61 -1.24
CA ARG A 10 -10.31 -6.59 0.21
C ARG A 10 -9.64 -5.38 0.88
N THR A 11 -8.44 -5.01 0.46
CA THR A 11 -7.75 -3.80 0.95
C THR A 11 -8.58 -2.56 0.60
N LEU A 12 -9.04 -2.44 -0.64
CA LEU A 12 -9.82 -1.29 -1.11
C LEU A 12 -11.18 -1.14 -0.42
N SER A 13 -11.75 -2.23 0.13
CA SER A 13 -12.97 -2.14 0.94
C SER A 13 -12.76 -1.54 2.34
N GLN A 14 -11.51 -1.40 2.79
CA GLN A 14 -11.13 -0.96 4.14
C GLN A 14 -10.23 0.29 4.13
N PHE A 15 -9.53 0.54 3.03
CA PHE A 15 -8.57 1.61 2.85
C PHE A 15 -8.90 2.41 1.59
N ASP A 16 -9.23 3.69 1.79
CA ASP A 16 -9.61 4.61 0.72
C ASP A 16 -8.38 5.04 -0.11
N ALA A 17 -8.03 4.19 -1.06
CA ALA A 17 -6.89 4.36 -1.96
C ALA A 17 -7.20 3.77 -3.33
N GLN A 18 -6.30 3.96 -4.28
CA GLN A 18 -6.35 3.33 -5.60
C GLN A 18 -5.07 2.53 -5.85
N PRO A 19 -5.16 1.30 -6.38
CA PRO A 19 -3.97 0.55 -6.75
C PRO A 19 -3.31 1.20 -7.96
N VAL A 20 -1.98 1.30 -7.96
CA VAL A 20 -1.21 1.71 -9.14
C VAL A 20 -1.15 0.51 -10.10
N PRO A 21 -1.66 0.64 -11.34
CA PRO A 21 -1.62 -0.46 -12.30
C PRO A 21 -0.19 -0.91 -12.60
N ASP A 22 0.06 -2.22 -12.67
CA ASP A 22 1.40 -2.78 -12.93
C ASP A 22 1.98 -2.35 -14.30
N ASN A 23 1.12 -1.95 -15.25
CA ASN A 23 1.53 -1.43 -16.56
C ASN A 23 1.79 0.09 -16.59
N HIS A 24 1.69 0.78 -15.45
CA HIS A 24 1.89 2.22 -15.40
C HIS A 24 3.39 2.57 -15.53
N PRO A 25 3.79 3.57 -16.33
CA PRO A 25 5.21 3.91 -16.55
C PRO A 25 6.01 4.21 -15.27
N VAL A 26 5.34 4.67 -14.21
CA VAL A 26 5.94 4.96 -12.90
C VAL A 26 6.38 3.70 -12.14
N MET A 27 5.86 2.53 -12.49
CA MET A 27 6.12 1.28 -11.77
C MET A 27 7.60 0.91 -11.78
N GLU A 28 8.29 1.14 -12.90
CA GLU A 28 9.73 0.95 -13.02
C GLU A 28 10.51 1.80 -12.01
N GLN A 29 10.07 3.04 -11.78
CA GLN A 29 10.69 3.92 -10.80
C GLN A 29 10.37 3.48 -9.37
N PHE A 30 9.12 3.15 -9.07
CA PHE A 30 8.71 2.69 -7.74
C PHE A 30 9.41 1.39 -7.35
N ASN A 31 9.51 0.43 -8.27
CA ASN A 31 10.23 -0.82 -8.05
C ASN A 31 11.73 -0.59 -7.80
N ARG A 32 12.36 0.36 -8.49
CA ARG A 32 13.76 0.73 -8.22
C ARG A 32 13.98 1.37 -6.85
N LEU A 33 13.06 2.21 -6.41
CA LEU A 33 13.19 2.96 -5.15
C LEU A 33 12.77 2.13 -3.92
N PHE A 34 11.70 1.35 -4.06
CA PHE A 34 11.02 0.72 -2.93
C PHE A 34 10.96 -0.81 -3.03
N GLY A 35 11.45 -1.39 -4.14
CA GLY A 35 11.34 -2.82 -4.40
C GLY A 35 9.98 -3.23 -4.98
N ASP A 36 9.84 -4.52 -5.27
CA ASP A 36 8.66 -5.04 -5.96
C ASP A 36 7.45 -5.18 -5.03
N HIS A 37 6.49 -4.27 -5.16
CA HIS A 37 5.31 -4.18 -4.30
C HIS A 37 4.03 -3.86 -5.08
N THR A 38 2.87 -4.14 -4.47
CA THR A 38 1.61 -3.53 -4.91
C THR A 38 1.51 -2.15 -4.27
N PHE A 39 1.52 -1.11 -5.09
CA PHE A 39 1.47 0.27 -4.65
C PHE A 39 0.04 0.80 -4.64
N PHE A 40 -0.26 1.65 -3.67
CA PHE A 40 -1.55 2.30 -3.49
C PHE A 40 -1.34 3.81 -3.37
N ILE A 41 -2.17 4.59 -4.05
CA ILE A 41 -2.21 6.04 -3.94
C ILE A 41 -3.46 6.44 -3.17
N ASP A 42 -3.27 7.25 -2.12
CA ASP A 42 -4.37 7.86 -1.37
C ASP A 42 -4.21 9.39 -1.34
N ARG A 43 -5.08 10.06 -0.58
CA ARG A 43 -5.01 11.52 -0.39
C ARG A 43 -3.73 12.02 0.29
N ASN A 44 -2.98 11.13 0.94
CA ASN A 44 -1.81 11.47 1.75
C ASN A 44 -0.50 11.15 1.01
N GLY A 45 -0.51 10.24 0.05
CA GLY A 45 0.62 9.93 -0.82
C GLY A 45 0.65 8.49 -1.33
N LEU A 46 1.86 7.93 -1.38
CA LEU A 46 2.13 6.58 -1.86
C LEU A 46 2.27 5.61 -0.69
N ASN A 47 1.59 4.48 -0.78
CA ASN A 47 1.50 3.47 0.26
C ASN A 47 1.75 2.07 -0.30
N ILE A 48 2.18 1.16 0.56
CA ILE A 48 2.21 -0.28 0.33
C ILE A 48 1.55 -1.00 1.50
N ILE A 49 1.25 -2.28 1.31
CA ILE A 49 0.82 -3.17 2.40
C ILE A 49 1.97 -4.13 2.72
N GLU A 50 2.31 -4.21 4.00
CA GLU A 50 3.22 -5.22 4.54
C GLU A 50 2.50 -6.18 5.48
N PRO A 51 2.99 -7.43 5.65
CA PRO A 51 2.42 -8.36 6.60
C PRO A 51 2.37 -7.74 8.01
N GLY A 52 1.18 -7.75 8.62
CA GLY A 52 0.98 -7.32 9.99
C GLY A 52 0.84 -8.49 10.96
N GLU A 53 0.70 -8.16 12.25
CA GLU A 53 0.41 -9.15 13.29
C GLU A 53 -0.98 -9.79 13.08
N PRO A 54 -1.10 -11.13 13.12
CA PRO A 54 -2.37 -11.80 12.96
C PRO A 54 -3.40 -11.35 13.99
N ARG A 55 -4.62 -11.06 13.54
CA ARG A 55 -5.72 -10.71 14.43
C ARG A 55 -6.45 -11.98 14.89
N ASP A 56 -6.67 -12.09 16.19
CA ASP A 56 -7.34 -13.22 16.86
C ASP A 56 -6.71 -14.60 16.52
N GLY A 57 -5.44 -14.61 16.11
CA GLY A 57 -4.70 -15.81 15.69
C GLY A 57 -5.23 -16.49 14.42
N LYS A 58 -6.17 -15.88 13.71
CA LYS A 58 -6.89 -16.52 12.57
C LYS A 58 -7.00 -15.64 11.33
N LEU A 59 -6.79 -14.33 11.46
CA LEU A 59 -6.90 -13.39 10.35
C LEU A 59 -5.52 -12.88 9.97
N GLU A 60 -5.18 -13.02 8.69
CA GLU A 60 -4.02 -12.35 8.13
C GLU A 60 -4.34 -10.86 8.02
N THR A 61 -3.45 -10.03 8.56
CA THR A 61 -3.56 -8.58 8.50
C THR A 61 -2.43 -8.01 7.64
N GLY A 62 -2.66 -6.79 7.17
CA GLY A 62 -1.68 -5.99 6.47
C GLY A 62 -1.57 -4.62 7.15
N GLN A 63 -0.36 -4.21 7.46
CA GLN A 63 -0.05 -2.87 7.92
C GLN A 63 0.14 -1.96 6.70
N VAL A 64 -0.58 -0.85 6.65
CA VAL A 64 -0.36 0.18 5.62
C VAL A 64 0.90 0.95 5.98
N ILE A 65 1.86 0.98 5.05
CA ILE A 65 3.13 1.69 5.17
C ILE A 65 3.16 2.80 4.13
N LYS A 66 3.41 4.03 4.57
CA LYS A 66 3.56 5.19 3.69
C LYS A 66 5.02 5.35 3.28
N LEU A 67 5.25 5.53 1.98
CA LEU A 67 6.57 5.61 1.37
C LEU A 67 6.90 7.00 0.80
N ALA A 68 5.86 7.73 0.40
CA ALA A 68 6.00 9.08 -0.13
C ALA A 68 4.79 9.92 0.23
N SER A 69 4.99 11.23 0.35
CA SER A 69 3.95 12.22 0.61
C SER A 69 3.79 13.16 -0.59
N TRP A 70 2.58 13.66 -0.80
CA TRP A 70 2.35 14.73 -1.78
C TRP A 70 3.09 16.01 -1.35
N THR A 71 3.74 16.67 -2.29
CA THR A 71 4.45 17.95 -2.04
C THR A 71 3.62 19.17 -2.40
N ASP A 72 2.47 18.97 -3.05
CA ASP A 72 1.61 20.03 -3.55
C ASP A 72 0.13 19.67 -3.36
N ASP A 73 -0.71 20.70 -3.23
CA ASP A 73 -2.17 20.55 -3.04
C ASP A 73 -2.86 19.93 -4.26
N THR A 74 -2.25 20.01 -5.45
CA THR A 74 -2.74 19.38 -6.68
C THR A 74 -2.42 17.89 -6.76
N ARG A 75 -1.66 17.34 -5.80
CA ARG A 75 -1.22 15.94 -5.72
C ARG A 75 -0.57 15.47 -7.02
N SER A 76 0.30 16.31 -7.56
CA SER A 76 1.01 16.03 -8.82
C SER A 76 2.39 15.41 -8.58
N THR A 77 3.02 15.77 -7.46
CA THR A 77 4.41 15.41 -7.15
C THR A 77 4.51 14.68 -5.82
N LEU A 78 5.18 13.53 -5.82
CA LEU A 78 5.48 12.72 -4.63
C LEU A 78 6.93 12.93 -4.20
N ALA A 79 7.14 13.16 -2.92
CA ALA A 79 8.46 13.11 -2.29
C ALA A 79 8.60 11.83 -1.46
N PRO A 80 9.51 10.92 -1.83
CA PRO A 80 9.90 9.78 -1.00
C PRO A 80 10.42 10.23 0.37
N HIS A 81 10.11 9.45 1.39
CA HIS A 81 10.66 9.61 2.73
C HIS A 81 10.98 8.25 3.34
N GLU A 82 11.53 8.24 4.56
CA GLU A 82 11.68 7.00 5.31
C GLU A 82 10.32 6.33 5.51
N ARG A 83 10.32 5.00 5.52
CA ARG A 83 9.11 4.21 5.61
C ARG A 83 8.37 4.52 6.90
N GLU A 84 7.11 4.93 6.79
CA GLU A 84 6.28 5.30 7.93
C GLU A 84 5.12 4.32 8.11
N SER A 85 5.07 3.66 9.27
CA SER A 85 3.91 2.83 9.63
C SER A 85 2.74 3.71 10.01
N THR A 86 1.63 3.56 9.30
CA THR A 86 0.39 4.28 9.62
C THR A 86 -0.38 3.57 10.73
N GLU A 87 -1.46 4.17 11.23
CA GLU A 87 -2.38 3.49 12.16
C GLU A 87 -3.36 2.54 11.44
N VAL A 88 -3.31 2.48 10.09
CA VAL A 88 -4.26 1.71 9.28
C VAL A 88 -3.80 0.27 9.14
N VAL A 89 -4.59 -0.64 9.69
CA VAL A 89 -4.44 -2.10 9.53
C VAL A 89 -5.63 -2.64 8.75
N VAL A 90 -5.35 -3.37 7.67
CA VAL A 90 -6.37 -4.02 6.83
C VAL A 90 -6.39 -5.52 7.05
N VAL A 91 -7.56 -6.14 6.99
CA VAL A 91 -7.65 -7.61 6.97
C VAL A 91 -7.45 -8.11 5.55
N LEU A 92 -6.49 -9.01 5.33
CA LEU A 92 -6.15 -9.57 4.02
C LEU A 92 -6.83 -10.91 3.75
N GLY A 93 -7.14 -11.68 4.79
CA GLY A 93 -7.65 -13.03 4.63
C GLY A 93 -7.79 -13.77 5.95
N ARG A 94 -8.07 -15.06 5.85
CA ARG A 94 -7.87 -16.00 6.96
C ARG A 94 -6.47 -16.58 6.85
N ALA A 95 -5.82 -16.77 7.99
CA ALA A 95 -4.60 -17.55 8.06
C ALA A 95 -4.90 -18.98 7.60
N ALA A 96 -4.03 -19.50 6.72
CA ALA A 96 -4.10 -20.87 6.22
C ALA A 96 -3.74 -21.89 7.32
#